data_AF-A0A8T6FNM7-F1
#
_entry.id   AF-A0A8T6FNM7-F1
#
_cell.length_a   1.000
_cell.length_b   1.000
_cell.length_c   1.000
_cell.angle_alpha   90.00
_cell.angle_beta   90.00
_cell.angle_gamma   90.00
#
_symmetry.space_group_name_H-M   'P 1'
#
loop_
_entity.id
_entity.type
_entity.pdbx_description
1 polymer ?
#
loop_
_entity_poly.entity_id
_entity_poly.type
_entity_poly.pdbx_seq_one_letter_code
_entity_poly.pdbx_strand_id
1 'polypeptide(L)'
;MLDATKSALPDLRRTRRFAIVGLAGLLASPPSFAGLADALRDGKSNVSARYRYESVDQDGLPNDASASTVLGRLTWSSAAWGNLTAGIEADFVGVVGIDDYNSTTNGKTTYPVVADPEGFDLNQAFVRRQSGAVTMTGGRQRILHGRQRFLGGVAWRQNEQTYDAVRIESKGDDVTLDYSFIANVNRIFGPEDGAQPADWQSAIHAFRGVWSIGDGEISAFAYDFDLQNDNGIPNSNRTYGAEYTGEHGGFTLSGGIARQSPSGDSPLDYDAAWYWVEGKTSLGGVTFTLGHEVLGSDGGEAGFRMPVATLHKFNGWTDRFLATPAAGLEDTYLTMAEDWGKVSLAATLHAFSANEGSADYGKEFDLSASMPLGESLTALFKFATYASDGYAADTTKWWLTFTYRP
;
A
#
# COMPACT_ATOMS: atom_id res chain seq x y z
N MET A 1 41.38 30.81 11.95
CA MET A 1 40.32 29.92 12.46
C MET A 1 39.18 29.99 11.46
N LEU A 2 39.34 29.26 10.37
CA LEU A 2 38.48 29.24 9.19
C LEU A 2 38.67 27.85 8.59
N ASP A 3 37.65 27.00 8.76
CA ASP A 3 37.36 25.73 8.07
C ASP A 3 36.44 24.91 9.00
N ALA A 4 35.39 24.24 8.57
CA ALA A 4 34.81 24.07 7.25
C ALA A 4 33.33 23.68 7.45
N THR A 5 32.44 24.32 6.69
CA THR A 5 31.06 23.88 6.44
C THR A 5 31.08 22.52 5.75
N LYS A 6 30.71 21.45 6.46
CA LYS A 6 30.43 20.14 5.86
C LYS A 6 29.07 20.21 5.14
N SER A 7 29.17 20.48 3.84
CA SER A 7 28.35 19.94 2.75
C SER A 7 27.31 18.87 3.17
N ALA A 8 26.04 19.28 3.25
CA ALA A 8 24.88 18.39 3.17
C ALA A 8 24.57 18.10 1.69
N LEU A 9 25.40 17.26 1.06
CA LEU A 9 25.11 16.66 -0.23
C LEU A 9 24.94 15.16 0.02
N PRO A 10 23.86 14.53 -0.48
CA PRO A 10 23.64 13.10 -0.30
C PRO A 10 24.82 12.31 -0.87
N ASP A 11 25.24 11.28 -0.14
CA ASP A 11 26.34 10.40 -0.50
C ASP A 11 25.99 9.59 -1.77
N LEU A 12 26.37 10.13 -2.93
CA LEU A 12 26.18 9.55 -4.27
C LEU A 12 27.00 8.26 -4.51
N ARG A 13 27.60 7.66 -3.47
CA ARG A 13 28.50 6.49 -3.58
C ARG A 13 27.82 5.14 -3.44
N ARG A 14 26.54 5.06 -3.07
CA ARG A 14 25.72 3.86 -3.31
C ARG A 14 25.16 3.91 -4.72
N THR A 15 26.02 3.75 -5.72
CA THR A 15 25.62 3.52 -7.11
C THR A 15 24.98 2.13 -7.19
N ARG A 16 23.72 2.03 -6.76
CA ARG A 16 22.85 0.89 -7.02
C ARG A 16 22.84 0.69 -8.52
N ARG A 17 23.12 -0.54 -8.95
CA ARG A 17 23.05 -0.93 -10.36
C ARG A 17 21.60 -0.72 -10.78
N PHE A 18 21.31 0.46 -11.34
CA PHE A 18 20.04 0.73 -11.98
C PHE A 18 19.88 -0.33 -13.06
N ALA A 19 18.89 -1.18 -12.84
CA ALA A 19 18.32 -1.98 -13.88
C ALA A 19 17.82 -0.99 -14.96
N ILE A 20 18.64 -0.82 -15.99
CA ILE A 20 18.19 -0.45 -17.35
C ILE A 20 17.31 -1.61 -17.81
N VAL A 21 16.16 -1.80 -17.16
CA VAL A 21 15.18 -2.80 -17.52
C VAL A 21 14.06 -2.02 -18.16
N GLY A 22 14.04 -2.02 -19.49
CA GLY A 22 12.82 -1.74 -20.26
C GLY A 22 12.74 -0.48 -21.11
N LEU A 23 13.75 0.40 -21.15
CA LEU A 23 13.65 1.55 -22.07
C LEU A 23 13.72 1.12 -23.55
N ALA A 24 14.39 -0.01 -23.84
CA ALA A 24 14.56 -0.52 -25.21
C ALA A 24 13.24 -0.96 -25.88
N GLY A 25 12.29 -1.51 -25.10
CA GLY A 25 10.99 -1.96 -25.64
C GLY A 25 10.01 -0.81 -25.92
N LEU A 26 10.13 0.30 -25.18
CA LEU A 26 9.31 1.51 -25.36
C LEU A 26 9.66 2.26 -26.66
N LEU A 27 10.89 2.08 -27.18
CA LEU A 27 11.47 2.84 -28.29
C LEU A 27 11.64 2.00 -29.57
N ALA A 28 10.66 1.14 -29.91
CA ALA A 28 10.68 0.32 -31.13
C ALA A 28 10.83 1.14 -32.44
N SER A 29 10.78 2.47 -32.38
CA SER A 29 11.30 3.38 -33.40
C SER A 29 11.87 4.63 -32.71
N PRO A 30 12.96 5.24 -33.20
CA PRO A 30 13.47 6.49 -32.62
C PRO A 30 12.37 7.55 -32.71
N PRO A 31 11.91 8.11 -31.59
CA PRO A 31 10.87 9.13 -31.62
C PRO A 31 11.43 10.39 -32.30
N SER A 32 10.66 10.96 -33.22
CA SER A 32 10.96 12.28 -33.76
C SER A 32 10.90 13.29 -32.61
N PHE A 33 12.00 13.99 -32.32
CA PHE A 33 12.05 15.06 -31.30
C PHE A 33 11.09 16.23 -31.56
N ALA A 34 10.42 16.26 -32.72
CA ALA A 34 9.37 17.24 -33.00
C ALA A 34 8.26 17.18 -31.94
N GLY A 35 7.88 18.34 -31.40
CA GLY A 35 6.81 18.47 -30.40
C GLY A 35 7.18 18.05 -28.98
N LEU A 36 8.40 17.57 -28.71
CA LEU A 36 8.83 17.25 -27.35
C LEU A 36 8.83 18.49 -26.45
N ALA A 37 9.38 19.61 -26.94
CA ALA A 37 9.42 20.86 -26.19
C ALA A 37 8.02 21.36 -25.83
N ASP A 38 7.07 21.28 -26.77
CA ASP A 38 5.68 21.65 -26.54
C ASP A 38 5.02 20.73 -25.52
N ALA A 39 5.24 19.41 -25.62
CA ALA A 39 4.70 18.45 -24.67
C ALA A 39 5.21 18.65 -23.23
N LEU A 40 6.47 19.05 -23.08
CA LEU A 40 7.04 19.41 -21.78
C LEU A 40 6.47 20.73 -21.25
N ARG A 41 6.38 21.75 -22.12
CA ARG A 41 5.89 23.09 -21.75
C ARG A 41 4.41 23.09 -21.37
N ASP A 42 3.60 22.34 -22.10
CA ASP A 42 2.15 22.27 -21.92
C ASP A 42 1.74 21.18 -20.89
N GLY A 43 2.72 20.66 -20.13
CA GLY A 43 2.48 19.75 -19.01
C GLY A 43 1.68 20.39 -17.88
N LYS A 44 1.09 19.55 -17.05
CA LYS A 44 0.26 19.94 -15.90
C LYS A 44 1.01 19.68 -14.60
N SER A 45 0.92 20.62 -13.67
CA SER A 45 1.42 20.47 -12.31
C SER A 45 0.28 20.46 -11.31
N ASN A 46 0.47 19.73 -10.22
CA ASN A 46 -0.43 19.67 -9.08
C ASN A 46 0.39 19.74 -7.78
N VAL A 47 -0.14 20.44 -6.78
CA VAL A 47 0.42 20.47 -5.43
C VAL A 47 -0.66 20.07 -4.44
N SER A 48 -0.39 19.06 -3.63
CA SER A 48 -1.27 18.65 -2.54
C SER A 48 -0.51 18.65 -1.22
N ALA A 49 -1.25 18.73 -0.13
CA ALA A 49 -0.67 18.68 1.21
C ALA A 49 -1.55 17.86 2.15
N ARG A 50 -0.93 17.20 3.12
CA ARG A 50 -1.62 16.48 4.18
C ARG A 50 -0.96 16.76 5.52
N TYR A 51 -1.69 17.36 6.43
CA TYR A 51 -1.31 17.34 7.84
C TYR A 51 -1.95 16.13 8.52
N ARG A 52 -1.22 15.48 9.43
CA ARG A 52 -1.72 14.42 10.28
C ARG A 52 -1.17 14.53 11.68
N TYR A 53 -2.05 14.38 12.65
CA TYR A 53 -1.71 13.96 13.99
C TYR A 53 -2.08 12.48 14.15
N GLU A 54 -1.16 11.66 14.65
CA GLU A 54 -1.35 10.24 15.00
C GLU A 54 -0.88 10.03 16.44
N SER A 55 -1.75 9.47 17.28
CA SER A 55 -1.39 9.05 18.64
C SER A 55 -1.57 7.55 18.78
N VAL A 56 -0.64 6.92 19.50
CA VAL A 56 -0.63 5.49 19.76
C VAL A 56 -0.30 5.27 21.22
N ASP A 57 -1.23 4.67 21.95
CA ASP A 57 -0.99 4.05 23.25
C ASP A 57 -0.84 2.55 23.00
N GLN A 58 0.23 1.94 23.53
CA GLN A 58 0.53 0.54 23.32
C GLN A 58 1.19 -0.08 24.56
N ASP A 59 0.56 -1.14 25.06
CA ASP A 59 1.09 -1.90 26.18
C ASP A 59 2.48 -2.48 25.89
N GLY A 60 3.31 -2.54 26.93
CA GLY A 60 4.68 -3.05 26.87
C GLY A 60 5.73 -2.02 26.40
N LEU A 61 5.32 -0.80 26.04
CA LEU A 61 6.23 0.32 25.81
C LEU A 61 6.14 1.34 26.95
N PRO A 62 7.26 2.02 27.28
CA PRO A 62 7.28 2.96 28.41
C PRO A 62 6.67 4.34 28.10
N ASN A 63 6.40 4.66 26.83
CA ASN A 63 5.85 5.95 26.41
C ASN A 63 4.77 5.75 25.35
N ASP A 64 3.89 6.74 25.22
CA ASP A 64 2.89 6.82 24.14
C ASP A 64 3.48 7.59 22.95
N ALA A 65 3.05 7.24 21.73
CA ALA A 65 3.42 8.00 20.55
C ALA A 65 2.50 9.20 20.33
N SER A 66 3.10 10.33 19.94
CA SER A 66 2.43 11.51 19.41
C SER A 66 3.21 12.03 18.20
N ALA A 67 2.70 11.75 17.00
CA ALA A 67 3.32 12.13 15.73
C ALA A 67 2.51 13.24 15.06
N SER A 68 3.13 14.42 14.89
CA SER A 68 2.52 15.56 14.20
C SER A 68 3.28 15.80 12.90
N THR A 69 2.79 15.25 11.79
CA THR A 69 3.51 15.21 10.50
C THR A 69 2.79 15.98 9.41
N VAL A 70 3.55 16.47 8.44
CA VAL A 70 3.06 17.08 7.21
C VAL A 70 3.68 16.40 6.00
N LEU A 71 2.87 16.12 5.00
CA LEU A 71 3.27 15.75 3.66
C LEU A 71 2.97 16.92 2.71
N GLY A 72 3.96 17.35 1.95
CA GLY A 72 3.77 18.14 0.74
C GLY A 72 4.10 17.29 -0.49
N ARG A 73 3.24 17.31 -1.50
CA ARG A 73 3.43 16.53 -2.73
C ARG A 73 3.32 17.40 -3.95
N LEU A 74 4.33 17.32 -4.82
CA LEU A 74 4.34 17.94 -6.14
C LEU A 74 4.27 16.85 -7.20
N THR A 75 3.26 16.94 -8.07
CA THR A 75 3.11 16.07 -9.24
C THR A 75 3.24 16.91 -10.50
N TRP A 76 3.96 16.42 -11.51
CA TRP A 76 3.97 16.96 -12.86
C TRP A 76 3.76 15.85 -13.87
N SER A 77 3.01 16.14 -14.94
CA SER A 77 2.84 15.24 -16.08
C SER A 77 2.96 16.02 -17.37
N SER A 78 3.70 15.48 -18.35
CA SER A 78 3.79 16.06 -19.68
C SER A 78 2.44 16.03 -20.38
N ALA A 79 2.23 16.92 -21.34
CA ALA A 79 1.24 16.67 -22.38
C ALA A 79 1.68 15.47 -23.25
N ALA A 80 0.78 15.00 -24.11
CA ALA A 80 1.08 13.88 -25.00
C ALA A 80 2.09 14.30 -26.07
N TRP A 81 3.19 13.56 -26.18
CA TRP A 81 4.14 13.64 -27.29
C TRP A 81 3.93 12.45 -28.21
N GLY A 82 3.09 12.65 -29.24
CA GLY A 82 2.55 11.54 -30.02
C GLY A 82 1.77 10.59 -29.11
N ASN A 83 2.28 9.38 -28.90
CA ASN A 83 1.69 8.40 -28.00
C ASN A 83 2.46 8.21 -26.68
N LEU A 84 3.40 9.11 -26.37
CA LEU A 84 4.19 9.09 -25.14
C LEU A 84 3.71 10.16 -24.15
N THR A 85 3.80 9.83 -22.86
CA THR A 85 3.63 10.76 -21.74
C THR A 85 4.71 10.47 -20.70
N ALA A 86 5.11 11.48 -19.93
CA ALA A 86 6.03 11.33 -18.80
C ALA A 86 5.39 11.91 -17.54
N GLY A 87 5.75 11.37 -16.38
CA GLY A 87 5.27 11.85 -15.09
C GLY A 87 6.37 11.82 -14.04
N ILE A 88 6.38 12.84 -13.18
CA ILE A 88 7.24 12.93 -12.01
C ILE A 88 6.36 13.29 -10.81
N GLU A 89 6.60 12.63 -9.68
CA GLU A 89 5.99 12.99 -8.41
C GLU A 89 7.02 12.88 -7.29
N ALA A 90 7.06 13.90 -6.45
CA ALA A 90 7.94 13.94 -5.30
C ALA A 90 7.20 14.43 -4.05
N ASP A 91 7.59 13.84 -2.93
CA ASP A 91 7.05 14.09 -1.62
C ASP A 91 8.10 14.73 -0.72
N PHE A 92 7.64 15.57 0.19
CA PHE A 92 8.38 16.06 1.32
C PHE A 92 7.57 15.77 2.59
N VAL A 93 8.14 14.96 3.47
CA VAL A 93 7.58 14.68 4.80
C VAL A 93 8.38 15.45 5.85
N GLY A 94 7.68 16.12 6.76
CA GLY A 94 8.30 16.82 7.88
C GLY A 94 7.46 16.74 9.15
N VAL A 95 8.07 17.08 10.28
CA VAL A 95 7.41 17.12 11.59
C VAL A 95 7.07 18.56 12.00
N VAL A 96 5.88 18.72 12.61
CA VAL A 96 5.35 20.00 13.09
C VAL A 96 5.21 19.95 14.62
N GLY A 97 6.24 20.42 15.32
CA GLY A 97 6.24 20.61 16.77
C GLY A 97 6.49 19.33 17.56
N ILE A 98 5.55 18.39 17.55
CA ILE A 98 5.59 17.15 18.37
C ILE A 98 6.19 16.00 17.55
N ASP A 99 7.23 15.37 18.11
CA ASP A 99 8.02 14.31 17.47
C ASP A 99 8.18 13.09 18.40
N ASP A 100 7.24 12.85 19.31
CA ASP A 100 7.36 11.79 20.31
C ASP A 100 6.90 10.46 19.73
N TYR A 101 7.60 9.94 18.71
CA TYR A 101 7.26 8.67 18.07
C TYR A 101 8.49 8.00 17.45
N ASN A 102 8.39 6.69 17.20
CA ASN A 102 9.43 5.96 16.48
C ASN A 102 9.14 5.96 14.97
N SER A 103 9.92 6.71 14.19
CA SER A 103 9.82 6.75 12.72
C SER A 103 10.47 5.56 12.03
N THR A 104 11.05 4.62 12.78
CA THR A 104 11.97 3.56 12.35
C THR A 104 13.38 4.03 11.94
N THR A 105 13.59 5.34 11.78
CA THR A 105 14.86 5.96 11.38
C THR A 105 15.44 6.91 12.45
N ASN A 106 14.61 7.44 13.34
CA ASN A 106 15.00 8.46 14.34
C ASN A 106 15.57 7.88 15.66
N GLY A 107 15.61 6.56 15.80
CA GLY A 107 16.17 5.88 16.98
C GLY A 107 15.31 5.94 18.26
N LYS A 108 14.08 6.46 18.20
CA LYS A 108 13.17 6.59 19.36
C LYS A 108 12.47 5.28 19.73
N THR A 109 13.24 4.21 19.94
CA THR A 109 12.72 2.84 20.11
C THR A 109 11.89 2.60 21.38
N THR A 110 11.86 3.56 22.32
CA THR A 110 11.01 3.52 23.52
C THR A 110 9.59 4.05 23.29
N TYR A 111 9.27 4.45 22.06
CA TYR A 111 7.95 4.91 21.64
C TYR A 111 7.32 3.93 20.63
N PRO A 112 5.98 3.86 20.55
CA PRO A 112 5.29 3.15 19.49
C PRO A 112 5.68 3.64 18.10
N VAL A 113 5.59 2.75 17.12
CA VAL A 113 5.96 3.03 15.73
C VAL A 113 4.87 3.83 15.02
N VAL A 114 5.26 4.97 14.48
CA VAL A 114 4.52 5.71 13.45
C VAL A 114 5.49 5.87 12.28
N ALA A 115 5.34 5.02 11.25
CA ALA A 115 6.31 4.88 10.15
C ALA A 115 6.21 6.00 9.10
N ASP A 116 6.35 7.25 9.57
CA ASP A 116 6.38 8.48 8.77
C ASP A 116 7.74 9.17 8.98
N PRO A 117 8.84 8.64 8.40
CA PRO A 117 10.15 9.28 8.43
C PRO A 117 10.15 10.62 7.67
N GLU A 118 10.92 11.58 8.17
CA GLU A 118 11.09 12.88 7.52
C GLU A 118 12.02 12.81 6.30
N GLY A 119 11.78 13.66 5.33
CA GLY A 119 12.68 13.86 4.20
C GLY A 119 11.97 13.97 2.85
N PHE A 120 12.78 14.01 1.80
CA PHE A 120 12.32 14.08 0.42
C PHE A 120 12.34 12.69 -0.22
N ASP A 121 11.26 12.29 -0.86
CA ASP A 121 11.18 11.02 -1.60
C ASP A 121 10.61 11.22 -3.02
N LEU A 122 11.14 10.46 -3.97
CA LEU A 122 10.64 10.40 -5.34
C LEU A 122 9.64 9.24 -5.44
N ASN A 123 8.35 9.56 -5.52
CA ASN A 123 7.29 8.56 -5.64
C ASN A 123 7.09 8.07 -7.07
N GLN A 124 7.21 8.95 -8.06
CA GLN A 124 7.01 8.56 -9.46
C GLN A 124 8.02 9.25 -10.36
N ALA A 125 8.52 8.50 -11.34
CA ALA A 125 9.36 8.97 -12.42
C ALA A 125 9.26 7.94 -13.55
N PHE A 126 8.34 8.16 -14.49
CA PHE A 126 8.04 7.16 -15.51
C PHE A 126 7.85 7.78 -16.90
N VAL A 127 8.00 6.93 -17.91
CA VAL A 127 7.55 7.16 -19.28
C VAL A 127 6.50 6.12 -19.62
N ARG A 128 5.41 6.57 -20.23
CA ARG A 128 4.28 5.73 -20.64
C ARG A 128 4.03 5.88 -22.13
N ARG A 129 3.80 4.77 -22.82
CA ARG A 129 3.41 4.69 -24.23
C ARG A 129 2.04 4.05 -24.37
N GLN A 130 1.14 4.71 -25.10
CA GLN A 130 -0.17 4.17 -25.49
C GLN A 130 -0.13 3.61 -26.92
N SER A 131 -0.64 2.41 -27.16
CA SER A 131 -0.77 1.84 -28.51
C SER A 131 -2.09 1.08 -28.62
N GLY A 132 -3.14 1.77 -29.07
CA GLY A 132 -4.49 1.21 -29.08
C GLY A 132 -4.95 0.89 -27.65
N ALA A 133 -5.33 -0.37 -27.42
CA ALA A 133 -5.72 -0.90 -26.12
C ALA A 133 -4.54 -1.17 -25.15
N VAL A 134 -3.30 -1.13 -25.65
CA VAL A 134 -2.11 -1.49 -24.88
C VAL A 134 -1.42 -0.26 -24.32
N THR A 135 -1.12 -0.29 -23.02
CA THR A 135 -0.31 0.73 -22.32
C THR A 135 0.98 0.07 -21.84
N MET A 136 2.12 0.68 -22.13
CA MET A 136 3.41 0.27 -21.59
C MET A 136 3.96 1.39 -20.71
N THR A 137 4.34 1.09 -19.47
CA THR A 137 4.93 2.06 -18.54
C THR A 137 6.27 1.55 -18.02
N GLY A 138 7.32 2.36 -18.14
CA GLY A 138 8.65 2.07 -17.62
C GLY A 138 9.13 3.16 -16.66
N GLY A 139 9.77 2.75 -15.56
CA GLY A 139 10.29 3.64 -14.52
C GLY A 139 9.59 3.44 -13.18
N ARG A 140 9.76 4.41 -12.28
CA ARG A 140 9.13 4.40 -10.95
C ARG A 140 7.67 4.78 -11.04
N GLN A 141 6.80 3.89 -10.57
CA GLN A 141 5.35 4.01 -10.73
C GLN A 141 4.59 3.34 -9.58
N ARG A 142 3.29 3.64 -9.49
CA ARG A 142 2.36 2.88 -8.66
C ARG A 142 1.83 1.68 -9.44
N ILE A 143 1.79 0.52 -8.80
CA ILE A 143 1.17 -0.70 -9.33
C ILE A 143 0.24 -1.24 -8.24
N LEU A 144 -1.06 -1.11 -8.47
CA LEU A 144 -2.10 -1.42 -7.48
C LEU A 144 -3.02 -2.49 -8.07
N HIS A 145 -2.94 -3.72 -7.58
CA HIS A 145 -3.77 -4.82 -8.08
C HIS A 145 -4.97 -5.08 -7.18
N GLY A 146 -6.15 -5.22 -7.78
CA GLY A 146 -7.39 -5.56 -7.08
C GLY A 146 -7.66 -4.67 -5.87
N ARG A 147 -7.96 -5.28 -4.73
CA ARG A 147 -8.20 -4.56 -3.46
C ARG A 147 -6.92 -4.03 -2.81
N GLN A 148 -5.75 -4.23 -3.43
CA GLN A 148 -4.41 -4.00 -2.88
C GLN A 148 -4.02 -4.98 -1.76
N ARG A 149 -4.64 -6.18 -1.75
CA ARG A 149 -4.39 -7.22 -0.75
C ARG A 149 -3.05 -7.94 -0.95
N PHE A 150 -2.55 -7.97 -2.17
CA PHE A 150 -1.26 -8.61 -2.50
C PHE A 150 -0.20 -7.62 -3.01
N LEU A 151 -0.62 -6.62 -3.79
CA LEU A 151 0.25 -5.62 -4.41
C LEU A 151 -0.42 -4.24 -4.32
N GLY A 152 0.16 -3.33 -3.52
CA GLY A 152 -0.47 -2.07 -3.16
C GLY A 152 0.51 -0.92 -2.87
N GLY A 153 -0.04 0.28 -2.63
CA GLY A 153 0.74 1.51 -2.54
C GLY A 153 0.92 2.06 -1.12
N VAL A 154 0.21 1.53 -0.13
CA VAL A 154 0.31 1.95 1.29
C VAL A 154 0.09 3.47 1.46
N ALA A 155 -0.76 4.08 0.64
CA ALA A 155 -1.03 5.53 0.61
C ALA A 155 -1.68 6.11 1.89
N TRP A 156 -1.87 5.25 2.90
CA TRP A 156 -2.22 5.66 4.25
C TRP A 156 -1.10 6.46 4.90
N ARG A 157 0.16 5.99 4.83
CA ARG A 157 1.31 6.66 5.44
C ARG A 157 1.66 7.96 4.68
N GLN A 158 2.54 8.77 5.26
CA GLN A 158 2.95 10.02 4.61
C GLN A 158 3.79 9.73 3.36
N ASN A 159 4.72 8.78 3.46
CA ASN A 159 5.43 8.25 2.30
C ASN A 159 4.69 7.04 1.70
N GLU A 160 4.89 6.78 0.42
CA GLU A 160 4.20 5.71 -0.30
C GLU A 160 5.12 4.55 -0.72
N GLN A 161 4.50 3.39 -0.88
CA GLN A 161 5.15 2.26 -1.53
C GLN A 161 5.01 2.38 -3.05
N THR A 162 6.13 2.37 -3.76
CA THR A 162 6.17 2.49 -5.23
C THR A 162 7.15 1.50 -5.84
N TYR A 163 7.12 1.35 -7.16
CA TYR A 163 7.78 0.24 -7.83
C TYR A 163 8.60 0.74 -9.02
N ASP A 164 9.86 0.31 -9.08
CA ASP A 164 10.70 0.52 -10.26
C ASP A 164 10.48 -0.68 -11.19
N ALA A 165 9.74 -0.46 -12.28
CA ALA A 165 9.15 -1.56 -13.02
C ALA A 165 8.97 -1.27 -14.52
N VAL A 166 8.78 -2.36 -15.26
CA VAL A 166 8.18 -2.35 -16.61
C VAL A 166 6.82 -3.01 -16.50
N ARG A 167 5.78 -2.29 -16.92
CA ARG A 167 4.39 -2.74 -16.87
C ARG A 167 3.75 -2.67 -18.24
N ILE A 168 3.02 -3.70 -18.61
CA ILE A 168 2.23 -3.79 -19.84
C ILE A 168 0.80 -4.09 -19.43
N GLU A 169 -0.11 -3.21 -19.81
CA GLU A 169 -1.54 -3.35 -19.60
C GLU A 169 -2.24 -3.43 -20.95
N SER A 170 -3.21 -4.32 -21.10
CA SER A 170 -4.10 -4.39 -22.26
C SER A 170 -5.54 -4.30 -21.78
N LYS A 171 -6.28 -3.31 -22.26
CA LYS A 171 -7.71 -3.10 -21.93
C LYS A 171 -8.57 -3.38 -23.15
N GLY A 172 -9.11 -4.60 -23.23
CA GLY A 172 -10.20 -4.95 -24.16
C GLY A 172 -11.56 -4.62 -23.55
N ASP A 173 -12.62 -4.92 -24.30
CA ASP A 173 -14.00 -4.60 -23.88
C ASP A 173 -14.42 -5.36 -22.62
N ASP A 174 -14.21 -6.68 -22.60
CA ASP A 174 -14.58 -7.55 -21.47
C ASP A 174 -13.38 -8.07 -20.67
N VAL A 175 -12.16 -7.81 -21.14
CA VAL A 175 -10.93 -8.38 -20.56
C VAL A 175 -9.85 -7.34 -20.38
N THR A 176 -9.34 -7.24 -19.15
CA THR A 176 -8.12 -6.48 -18.84
C THR A 176 -7.01 -7.44 -18.45
N LEU A 177 -5.83 -7.30 -19.07
CA LEU A 177 -4.63 -8.04 -18.71
C LEU A 177 -3.56 -7.07 -18.24
N ASP A 178 -2.88 -7.43 -17.15
CA ASP A 178 -1.76 -6.70 -16.56
C ASP A 178 -0.59 -7.66 -16.35
N TYR A 179 0.58 -7.25 -16.83
CA TYR A 179 1.83 -7.89 -16.47
C TYR A 179 2.86 -6.82 -16.08
N SER A 180 3.54 -7.05 -14.96
CA SER A 180 4.62 -6.21 -14.46
C SER A 180 5.83 -7.05 -14.09
N PHE A 181 7.00 -6.64 -14.57
CA PHE A 181 8.28 -7.03 -13.99
C PHE A 181 8.77 -5.89 -13.09
N ILE A 182 9.00 -6.17 -11.81
CA ILE A 182 9.38 -5.18 -10.80
C ILE A 182 10.79 -5.50 -10.29
N ALA A 183 11.70 -4.56 -10.51
CA ALA A 183 13.11 -4.68 -10.16
C ALA A 183 13.41 -4.12 -8.75
N ASN A 184 12.56 -3.23 -8.25
CA ASN A 184 12.72 -2.62 -6.93
C ASN A 184 11.36 -2.28 -6.32
N VAL A 185 11.22 -2.50 -5.01
CA VAL A 185 10.08 -2.06 -4.21
C VAL A 185 10.55 -0.95 -3.28
N ASN A 186 10.18 0.30 -3.58
CA ASN A 186 10.44 1.44 -2.71
C ASN A 186 9.40 1.41 -1.57
N ARG A 187 9.86 1.41 -0.32
CA ARG A 187 9.03 1.22 0.88
C ARG A 187 8.68 2.57 1.50
N ILE A 188 7.62 2.56 2.31
CA ILE A 188 7.20 3.70 3.15
C ILE A 188 8.26 4.16 4.18
N PHE A 189 9.34 3.39 4.36
CA PHE A 189 10.39 3.64 5.33
C PHE A 189 11.51 4.53 4.77
N GLY A 190 11.48 4.85 3.48
CA GLY A 190 12.39 5.81 2.86
C GLY A 190 12.18 7.24 3.37
N PRO A 191 13.15 8.15 3.19
CA PRO A 191 14.16 8.07 2.11
C PRO A 191 15.48 7.38 2.48
N GLU A 192 15.76 7.15 3.76
CA GLU A 192 17.01 6.54 4.24
C GLU A 192 16.74 5.19 4.93
N ASP A 193 17.73 4.28 4.87
CA ASP A 193 17.65 3.01 5.58
C ASP A 193 17.59 3.25 7.10
N GLY A 194 16.64 2.61 7.78
CA GLY A 194 16.54 2.57 9.24
C GLY A 194 16.53 1.15 9.79
N ALA A 195 15.75 0.93 10.86
CA ALA A 195 15.42 -0.41 11.33
C ALA A 195 14.68 -1.24 10.26
N GLN A 196 14.03 -0.55 9.31
CA GLN A 196 13.50 -1.13 8.09
C GLN A 196 14.22 -0.45 6.90
N PRO A 197 14.63 -1.21 5.87
CA PRO A 197 15.24 -0.63 4.68
C PRO A 197 14.26 0.23 3.89
N ALA A 198 14.79 1.29 3.27
CA ALA A 198 14.01 2.23 2.46
C ALA A 198 13.44 1.58 1.20
N ASP A 199 14.09 0.54 0.68
CA ASP A 199 13.66 -0.21 -0.48
C ASP A 199 14.18 -1.64 -0.47
N TRP A 200 13.56 -2.49 -1.29
CA TRP A 200 13.94 -3.89 -1.49
C TRP A 200 14.28 -4.11 -2.96
N GLN A 201 15.46 -4.68 -3.22
CA GLN A 201 15.76 -5.20 -4.55
C GLN A 201 14.87 -6.41 -4.83
N SER A 202 14.45 -6.58 -6.09
CA SER A 202 13.50 -7.64 -6.40
C SER A 202 13.60 -8.16 -7.82
N ALA A 203 13.00 -9.33 -8.04
CA ALA A 203 12.71 -9.88 -9.36
C ALA A 203 11.26 -10.36 -9.42
N ILE A 204 10.32 -9.45 -9.14
CA ILE A 204 8.90 -9.81 -9.06
C ILE A 204 8.32 -9.94 -10.46
N HIS A 205 7.63 -11.05 -10.70
CA HIS A 205 6.72 -11.20 -11.83
C HIS A 205 5.28 -11.12 -11.31
N ALA A 206 4.54 -10.09 -11.72
CA ALA A 206 3.16 -9.91 -11.32
C ALA A 206 2.22 -9.94 -12.53
N PHE A 207 1.34 -10.94 -12.59
CA PHE A 207 0.31 -11.07 -13.60
C PHE A 207 -1.09 -10.99 -12.97
N ARG A 208 -2.00 -10.25 -13.63
CA ARG A 208 -3.43 -10.24 -13.28
C ARG A 208 -4.28 -10.16 -14.54
N GLY A 209 -5.29 -11.02 -14.65
CA GLY A 209 -6.36 -10.93 -15.63
C GLY A 209 -7.69 -10.62 -14.95
N VAL A 210 -8.52 -9.82 -15.59
CA VAL A 210 -9.88 -9.48 -15.14
C VAL A 210 -10.84 -9.70 -16.30
N TRP A 211 -11.94 -10.40 -16.05
CA TRP A 211 -13.01 -10.68 -16.99
C TRP A 211 -14.33 -10.18 -16.43
N SER A 212 -14.99 -9.31 -17.19
CA SER A 212 -16.37 -8.89 -16.92
C SER A 212 -17.31 -10.09 -17.16
N ILE A 213 -18.18 -10.38 -16.20
CA ILE A 213 -19.17 -11.47 -16.29
C ILE A 213 -20.54 -11.01 -15.77
N GLY A 214 -21.46 -10.68 -16.69
CA GLY A 214 -22.77 -10.15 -16.32
C GLY A 214 -22.63 -8.86 -15.49
N ASP A 215 -23.25 -8.82 -14.30
CA ASP A 215 -23.19 -7.69 -13.36
C ASP A 215 -22.01 -7.79 -12.37
N GLY A 216 -20.92 -8.46 -12.76
CA GLY A 216 -19.74 -8.65 -11.92
C GLY A 216 -18.46 -8.87 -12.71
N GLU A 217 -17.40 -9.24 -12.00
CA GLU A 217 -16.10 -9.58 -12.57
C GLU A 217 -15.46 -10.77 -11.84
N ILE A 218 -14.69 -11.55 -12.60
CA ILE A 218 -13.74 -12.52 -12.06
C ILE A 218 -12.34 -12.02 -12.38
N SER A 219 -11.42 -12.17 -11.43
CA SER A 219 -10.00 -11.98 -11.69
C SER A 219 -9.20 -13.22 -11.33
N ALA A 220 -8.08 -13.42 -12.01
CA ALA A 220 -7.10 -14.43 -11.69
C ALA A 220 -5.72 -13.78 -11.67
N PHE A 221 -4.86 -14.22 -10.77
CA PHE A 221 -3.54 -13.64 -10.60
C PHE A 221 -2.48 -14.69 -10.30
N ALA A 222 -1.26 -14.34 -10.68
CA ALA A 222 -0.05 -15.10 -10.42
C ALA A 222 1.05 -14.11 -10.05
N TYR A 223 1.54 -14.21 -8.83
CA TYR A 223 2.60 -13.36 -8.29
C TYR A 223 3.77 -14.24 -7.88
N ASP A 224 4.95 -13.95 -8.45
CA ASP A 224 6.20 -14.53 -8.02
C ASP A 224 7.02 -13.42 -7.37
N PHE A 225 7.02 -13.36 -6.03
CA PHE A 225 7.74 -12.37 -5.25
C PHE A 225 9.12 -12.91 -4.88
N ASP A 226 10.13 -12.52 -5.64
CA ASP A 226 11.54 -12.69 -5.26
C ASP A 226 12.05 -11.35 -4.70
N LEU A 227 12.30 -11.31 -3.39
CA LEU A 227 12.55 -10.10 -2.62
C LEU A 227 13.86 -10.21 -1.84
N GLN A 228 14.71 -9.20 -1.97
CA GLN A 228 15.90 -8.98 -1.15
C GLN A 228 15.66 -7.74 -0.30
N ASN A 229 15.32 -7.96 0.98
CA ASN A 229 14.86 -6.94 1.89
C ASN A 229 15.86 -6.62 3.02
N ASP A 230 17.06 -7.19 3.01
CA ASP A 230 18.22 -6.94 3.90
C ASP A 230 17.96 -6.90 5.43
N ASN A 231 16.73 -7.11 5.89
CA ASN A 231 16.28 -7.12 7.29
C ASN A 231 16.06 -8.53 7.84
N GLY A 232 16.33 -9.56 7.02
CA GLY A 232 16.27 -10.97 7.39
C GLY A 232 14.86 -11.56 7.45
N ILE A 233 13.80 -10.82 7.09
CA ILE A 233 12.44 -11.36 7.07
C ILE A 233 12.25 -12.16 5.77
N PRO A 234 11.92 -13.46 5.82
CA PRO A 234 11.71 -14.27 4.62
C PRO A 234 10.38 -13.91 3.95
N ASN A 235 10.42 -12.94 3.04
CA ASN A 235 9.25 -12.41 2.35
C ASN A 235 9.03 -13.02 0.96
N SER A 236 10.03 -13.69 0.39
CA SER A 236 9.92 -14.29 -0.93
C SER A 236 8.91 -15.43 -0.94
N ASN A 237 7.96 -15.35 -1.87
CA ASN A 237 6.87 -16.31 -2.00
C ASN A 237 6.27 -16.26 -3.40
N ARG A 238 5.53 -17.31 -3.75
CA ARG A 238 4.78 -17.43 -4.98
C ARG A 238 3.32 -17.66 -4.63
N THR A 239 2.44 -16.86 -5.20
CA THR A 239 1.01 -16.88 -4.89
C THR A 239 0.19 -16.93 -6.17
N TYR A 240 -0.73 -17.88 -6.24
CA TYR A 240 -1.72 -18.00 -7.32
C TYR A 240 -3.11 -17.90 -6.71
N GLY A 241 -4.01 -17.17 -7.37
CA GLY A 241 -5.36 -17.03 -6.84
C GLY A 241 -6.35 -16.47 -7.84
N ALA A 242 -7.59 -16.37 -7.36
CA ALA A 242 -8.71 -15.79 -8.08
C ALA A 242 -9.62 -15.03 -7.13
N GLU A 243 -10.29 -14.00 -7.65
CA GLU A 243 -11.26 -13.19 -6.93
C GLU A 243 -12.53 -13.06 -7.76
N TYR A 244 -13.67 -12.89 -7.09
CA TYR A 244 -14.96 -12.59 -7.68
C TYR A 244 -15.58 -11.38 -6.97
N THR A 245 -16.30 -10.56 -7.72
CA THR A 245 -17.23 -9.57 -7.17
C THR A 245 -18.41 -9.41 -8.11
N GLY A 246 -19.63 -9.43 -7.60
CA GLY A 246 -20.82 -9.22 -8.40
C GLY A 246 -22.02 -8.71 -7.63
N GLU A 247 -22.91 -8.04 -8.34
CA GLU A 247 -24.17 -7.52 -7.83
C GLU A 247 -25.31 -8.54 -8.02
N HIS A 248 -26.08 -8.76 -6.96
CA HIS A 248 -27.17 -9.72 -6.91
C HIS A 248 -28.41 -9.11 -6.23
N GLY A 249 -29.19 -8.34 -7.00
CA GLY A 249 -30.48 -7.83 -6.51
C GLY A 249 -30.39 -6.89 -5.30
N GLY A 250 -29.40 -5.99 -5.28
CA GLY A 250 -29.16 -5.05 -4.17
C GLY A 250 -28.23 -5.58 -3.07
N PHE A 251 -27.59 -6.72 -3.32
CA PHE A 251 -26.56 -7.32 -2.49
C PHE A 251 -25.31 -7.53 -3.33
N THR A 252 -24.16 -6.99 -2.91
CA THR A 252 -22.87 -7.29 -3.50
C THR A 252 -22.29 -8.52 -2.80
N LEU A 253 -21.87 -9.52 -3.58
CA LEU A 253 -21.07 -10.64 -3.09
C LEU A 253 -19.65 -10.52 -3.64
N SER A 254 -18.67 -10.63 -2.76
CA SER A 254 -17.27 -10.67 -3.12
C SER A 254 -16.58 -11.85 -2.43
N GLY A 255 -15.56 -12.40 -3.08
CA GLY A 255 -14.76 -13.46 -2.48
C GLY A 255 -13.46 -13.69 -3.22
N GLY A 256 -12.55 -14.42 -2.59
CA GLY A 256 -11.27 -14.77 -3.19
C GLY A 256 -10.67 -16.02 -2.57
N ILE A 257 -9.83 -16.68 -3.35
CA ILE A 257 -9.03 -17.83 -2.93
C ILE A 257 -7.61 -17.68 -3.49
N ALA A 258 -6.62 -18.13 -2.74
CA ALA A 258 -5.25 -18.22 -3.20
C ALA A 258 -4.50 -19.35 -2.49
N ARG A 259 -3.40 -19.79 -3.10
CA ARG A 259 -2.44 -20.70 -2.49
C ARG A 259 -1.05 -20.13 -2.66
N GLN A 260 -0.26 -20.23 -1.59
CA GLN A 260 1.06 -19.63 -1.50
C GLN A 260 2.09 -20.66 -1.08
N SER A 261 3.25 -20.61 -1.74
CA SER A 261 4.42 -21.41 -1.44
C SER A 261 5.68 -20.52 -1.43
N PRO A 262 6.83 -21.00 -0.93
CA PRO A 262 8.11 -20.31 -1.07
C PRO A 262 8.48 -20.04 -2.53
N SER A 263 9.32 -19.04 -2.73
CA SER A 263 9.97 -18.73 -4.01
C SER A 263 11.36 -18.12 -3.79
N GLY A 264 12.17 -18.05 -4.86
CA GLY A 264 13.54 -17.53 -4.82
C GLY A 264 14.40 -18.25 -3.78
N ASP A 265 15.18 -17.48 -3.02
CA ASP A 265 16.04 -17.95 -1.94
C ASP A 265 15.34 -17.98 -0.56
N SER A 266 14.00 -18.10 -0.53
CA SER A 266 13.27 -18.17 0.74
C SER A 266 13.75 -19.37 1.57
N PRO A 267 14.15 -19.17 2.85
CA PRO A 267 14.57 -20.27 3.73
C PRO A 267 13.38 -21.03 4.34
N LEU A 268 12.15 -20.58 4.10
CA LEU A 268 10.95 -21.23 4.58
C LEU A 268 10.53 -22.36 3.62
N ASP A 269 9.97 -23.41 4.19
CA ASP A 269 9.26 -24.47 3.47
C ASP A 269 7.84 -24.53 4.03
N TYR A 270 6.85 -24.15 3.24
CA TYR A 270 5.45 -24.09 3.68
C TYR A 270 4.49 -24.13 2.49
N ASP A 271 3.24 -24.50 2.76
CA ASP A 271 2.13 -24.27 1.86
C ASP A 271 0.91 -23.75 2.62
N ALA A 272 0.51 -22.52 2.35
CA ALA A 272 -0.61 -21.86 3.01
C ALA A 272 -1.69 -21.44 2.01
N ALA A 273 -2.95 -21.63 2.39
CA ALA A 273 -4.09 -21.11 1.66
C ALA A 273 -4.49 -19.73 2.17
N TRP A 274 -5.08 -18.92 1.30
CA TRP A 274 -5.84 -17.73 1.68
C TRP A 274 -7.24 -17.85 1.10
N TYR A 275 -8.23 -17.44 1.86
CA TYR A 275 -9.57 -17.24 1.33
C TYR A 275 -10.28 -16.11 2.05
N TRP A 276 -11.25 -15.52 1.36
CA TRP A 276 -12.05 -14.43 1.88
C TRP A 276 -13.43 -14.44 1.24
N VAL A 277 -14.44 -14.05 2.01
CA VAL A 277 -15.80 -13.80 1.53
C VAL A 277 -16.35 -12.56 2.22
N GLU A 278 -17.09 -11.74 1.47
CA GLU A 278 -17.75 -10.55 1.98
C GLU A 278 -19.09 -10.35 1.29
N GLY A 279 -20.10 -10.05 2.08
CA GLY A 279 -21.40 -9.60 1.64
C GLY A 279 -21.64 -8.15 2.01
N LYS A 280 -22.16 -7.36 1.08
CA LYS A 280 -22.49 -5.96 1.29
C LYS A 280 -23.92 -5.65 0.86
N THR A 281 -24.66 -4.92 1.69
CA THR A 281 -26.01 -4.44 1.36
C THR A 281 -26.28 -3.08 1.99
N SER A 282 -27.31 -2.39 1.51
CA SER A 282 -27.75 -1.09 2.05
C SER A 282 -29.20 -1.18 2.50
N LEU A 283 -29.47 -0.79 3.75
CA LEU A 283 -30.81 -0.75 4.33
C LEU A 283 -31.02 0.59 5.03
N GLY A 284 -32.03 1.35 4.59
CA GLY A 284 -32.41 2.61 5.24
C GLY A 284 -31.32 3.70 5.22
N GLY A 285 -30.45 3.71 4.20
CA GLY A 285 -29.32 4.65 4.12
C GLY A 285 -28.04 4.17 4.78
N VAL A 286 -28.10 3.09 5.58
CA VAL A 286 -26.94 2.47 6.22
C VAL A 286 -26.44 1.31 5.34
N THR A 287 -25.16 1.32 5.02
CA THR A 287 -24.46 0.22 4.36
C THR A 287 -23.91 -0.73 5.42
N PHE A 288 -24.20 -2.01 5.28
CA PHE A 288 -23.66 -3.09 6.08
C PHE A 288 -22.73 -3.95 5.23
N THR A 289 -21.56 -4.25 5.77
CA THR A 289 -20.59 -5.17 5.16
C THR A 289 -20.20 -6.23 6.19
N LEU A 290 -20.45 -7.49 5.90
CA LEU A 290 -20.04 -8.63 6.72
C LEU A 290 -18.99 -9.43 5.96
N GLY A 291 -17.80 -9.61 6.53
CA GLY A 291 -16.73 -10.35 5.90
C GLY A 291 -16.04 -11.32 6.83
N HIS A 292 -15.40 -12.31 6.22
CA HIS A 292 -14.54 -13.28 6.88
C HIS A 292 -13.32 -13.55 5.99
N GLU A 293 -12.12 -13.35 6.55
CA GLU A 293 -10.85 -13.61 5.88
C GLU A 293 -10.03 -14.62 6.67
N VAL A 294 -9.36 -15.52 5.96
CA VAL A 294 -8.37 -16.43 6.52
C VAL A 294 -7.05 -16.29 5.77
N LEU A 295 -6.02 -15.91 6.51
CA LEU A 295 -4.61 -16.04 6.15
C LEU A 295 -4.11 -17.35 6.76
N GLY A 296 -4.06 -18.41 5.96
CA GLY A 296 -3.82 -19.76 6.47
C GLY A 296 -2.43 -19.96 7.06
N SER A 297 -2.24 -21.14 7.66
CA SER A 297 -0.98 -21.61 8.23
C SER A 297 -0.62 -22.99 7.69
N ASP A 298 0.67 -23.30 7.62
CA ASP A 298 1.17 -24.67 7.47
C ASP A 298 1.60 -25.21 8.84
N GLY A 299 0.71 -25.99 9.46
CA GLY A 299 0.98 -26.70 10.71
C GLY A 299 1.29 -25.82 11.93
N GLY A 300 0.97 -24.53 11.90
CA GLY A 300 1.27 -23.60 12.97
C GLY A 300 2.64 -22.92 12.88
N GLU A 301 3.47 -23.30 11.91
CA GLU A 301 4.88 -22.92 11.82
C GLU A 301 5.12 -21.75 10.85
N ALA A 302 4.29 -21.63 9.80
CA ALA A 302 4.40 -20.57 8.80
C ALA A 302 3.01 -20.12 8.32
N GLY A 303 2.71 -18.84 8.56
CA GLY A 303 1.49 -18.20 8.08
C GLY A 303 1.63 -17.60 6.68
N PHE A 304 0.50 -17.42 6.00
CA PHE A 304 0.38 -16.76 4.71
C PHE A 304 0.92 -15.32 4.75
N ARG A 305 1.75 -14.92 3.80
CA ARG A 305 2.50 -13.65 3.80
C ARG A 305 2.04 -12.68 2.72
N MET A 306 2.01 -11.38 3.05
CA MET A 306 1.58 -10.32 2.13
C MET A 306 2.54 -9.12 2.17
N PRO A 307 3.80 -9.31 1.73
CA PRO A 307 4.91 -8.40 2.03
C PRO A 307 4.77 -7.01 1.40
N VAL A 308 4.02 -6.89 0.32
CA VAL A 308 3.86 -5.65 -0.47
C VAL A 308 2.39 -5.21 -0.59
N ALA A 309 1.55 -5.63 0.35
CA ALA A 309 0.14 -5.24 0.44
C ALA A 309 -0.06 -3.88 1.11
N THR A 310 -1.25 -3.29 0.90
CA THR A 310 -1.70 -2.12 1.68
C THR A 310 -2.32 -2.57 3.00
N LEU A 311 -1.45 -3.02 3.91
CA LEU A 311 -1.85 -3.77 5.11
C LEU A 311 -2.82 -3.03 6.04
N HIS A 312 -2.62 -1.72 6.31
CA HIS A 312 -3.51 -0.91 7.17
C HIS A 312 -4.99 -0.88 6.72
N LYS A 313 -5.30 -1.31 5.49
CA LYS A 313 -6.68 -1.42 4.99
C LYS A 313 -7.41 -2.67 5.53
N PHE A 314 -6.68 -3.65 6.05
CA PHE A 314 -7.16 -4.98 6.40
C PHE A 314 -6.76 -5.33 7.84
N ASN A 315 -7.50 -6.23 8.48
CA ASN A 315 -7.19 -6.79 9.79
C ASN A 315 -6.94 -5.73 10.89
N GLY A 316 -7.81 -4.71 10.94
CA GLY A 316 -7.78 -3.64 11.93
C GLY A 316 -6.85 -2.47 11.60
N TRP A 317 -7.16 -1.29 12.15
CA TRP A 317 -6.37 -0.07 12.02
C TRP A 317 -5.33 0.11 13.13
N THR A 318 -5.35 -0.68 14.20
CA THR A 318 -4.28 -0.70 15.23
C THR A 318 -2.98 -1.32 14.74
N ASP A 319 -2.99 -1.91 13.53
CA ASP A 319 -1.83 -2.47 12.85
C ASP A 319 -1.19 -3.66 13.62
N ARG A 320 -1.97 -4.43 14.39
CA ARG A 320 -1.44 -5.62 15.11
C ARG A 320 -1.12 -6.80 14.18
N PHE A 321 -1.77 -6.85 13.04
CA PHE A 321 -1.65 -7.94 12.06
C PHE A 321 -0.98 -7.50 10.74
N LEU A 322 -0.06 -6.53 10.80
CA LEU A 322 0.79 -6.18 9.63
C LEU A 322 1.67 -7.35 9.17
N ALA A 323 1.97 -8.28 10.08
CA ALA A 323 2.56 -9.56 9.77
C ALA A 323 1.62 -10.66 10.26
N THR A 324 1.36 -11.64 9.40
CA THR A 324 0.54 -12.80 9.76
C THR A 324 1.28 -13.64 10.82
N PRO A 325 0.61 -14.03 11.92
CA PRO A 325 1.16 -14.99 12.88
C PRO A 325 1.56 -16.31 12.21
N ALA A 326 2.48 -17.06 12.83
CA ALA A 326 2.88 -18.38 12.33
C ALA A 326 1.68 -19.35 12.25
N ALA A 327 0.79 -19.29 13.24
CA ALA A 327 -0.47 -20.04 13.27
C ALA A 327 -1.59 -19.47 12.37
N GLY A 328 -1.25 -18.54 11.48
CA GLY A 328 -2.21 -17.91 10.58
C GLY A 328 -3.11 -16.91 11.31
N LEU A 329 -4.12 -16.42 10.61
CA LEU A 329 -5.09 -15.45 11.13
C LEU A 329 -6.45 -15.69 10.50
N GLU A 330 -7.48 -15.71 11.32
CA GLU A 330 -8.87 -15.57 10.90
C GLU A 330 -9.39 -14.22 11.41
N ASP A 331 -10.05 -13.47 10.54
CA ASP A 331 -10.65 -12.17 10.82
C ASP A 331 -12.10 -12.16 10.37
N THR A 332 -13.03 -12.11 11.33
CA THR A 332 -14.45 -11.91 11.06
C THR A 332 -14.84 -10.50 11.44
N TYR A 333 -15.45 -9.77 10.51
CA TYR A 333 -15.74 -8.35 10.72
C TYR A 333 -17.11 -7.91 10.22
N LEU A 334 -17.67 -6.92 10.91
CA LEU A 334 -18.89 -6.22 10.52
C LEU A 334 -18.61 -4.72 10.45
N THR A 335 -18.77 -4.15 9.27
CA THR A 335 -18.71 -2.70 9.05
C THR A 335 -20.12 -2.13 8.85
N MET A 336 -20.38 -0.99 9.50
CA MET A 336 -21.55 -0.15 9.28
C MET A 336 -21.08 1.21 8.78
N ALA A 337 -21.65 1.71 7.69
CA ALA A 337 -21.31 3.01 7.12
C ALA A 337 -22.56 3.80 6.72
N GLU A 338 -22.54 5.11 6.96
CA GLU A 338 -23.66 6.01 6.65
C GLU A 338 -23.12 7.41 6.32
N ASP A 339 -23.75 8.09 5.36
CA ASP A 339 -23.53 9.51 5.11
C ASP A 339 -24.54 10.35 5.90
N TRP A 340 -24.08 10.97 6.99
CA TRP A 340 -24.86 11.91 7.78
C TRP A 340 -24.64 13.34 7.28
N GLY A 341 -25.43 13.74 6.27
CA GLY A 341 -25.29 15.04 5.62
C GLY A 341 -24.00 15.11 4.80
N LYS A 342 -23.02 15.90 5.26
CA LYS A 342 -21.68 15.98 4.64
C LYS A 342 -20.65 15.08 5.31
N VAL A 343 -21.02 14.41 6.41
CA VAL A 343 -20.09 13.59 7.19
C VAL A 343 -20.30 12.14 6.79
N SER A 344 -19.28 11.51 6.22
CA SER A 344 -19.25 10.06 6.01
C SER A 344 -18.74 9.39 7.29
N LEU A 345 -19.56 8.52 7.87
CA LEU A 345 -19.27 7.77 9.08
C LEU A 345 -19.06 6.30 8.72
N ALA A 346 -18.09 5.65 9.36
CA ALA A 346 -17.96 4.19 9.30
C ALA A 346 -17.42 3.66 10.62
N ALA A 347 -17.97 2.52 11.06
CA ALA A 347 -17.49 1.78 12.22
C ALA A 347 -17.32 0.30 11.86
N THR A 348 -16.26 -0.34 12.33
CA THR A 348 -16.01 -1.77 12.12
C THR A 348 -15.74 -2.46 13.44
N LEU A 349 -16.31 -3.65 13.60
CA LEU A 349 -15.98 -4.58 14.68
C LEU A 349 -15.22 -5.76 14.07
N HIS A 350 -14.10 -6.13 14.67
CA HIS A 350 -13.30 -7.30 14.29
C HIS A 350 -13.23 -8.30 15.44
N ALA A 351 -13.21 -9.59 15.09
CA ALA A 351 -12.85 -10.69 15.97
C ALA A 351 -11.76 -11.52 15.29
N PHE A 352 -10.64 -11.71 16.00
CA PHE A 352 -9.44 -12.34 15.48
C PHE A 352 -9.15 -13.64 16.21
N SER A 353 -8.78 -14.69 15.46
CA SER A 353 -8.32 -15.96 16.03
C SER A 353 -7.19 -16.57 15.20
N ALA A 354 -6.48 -17.53 15.78
CA ALA A 354 -5.54 -18.35 15.03
C ALA A 354 -6.29 -19.21 14.00
N ASN A 355 -5.67 -19.41 12.82
CA ASN A 355 -6.20 -20.37 11.85
C ASN A 355 -5.85 -21.81 12.22
N GLU A 356 -4.66 -22.02 12.80
CA GLU A 356 -4.23 -23.31 13.34
C GLU A 356 -4.23 -23.27 14.88
N GLY A 357 -4.75 -24.32 15.52
CA GLY A 357 -4.93 -24.37 16.96
C GLY A 357 -6.25 -23.75 17.44
N SER A 358 -6.23 -23.10 18.61
CA SER A 358 -7.44 -22.58 19.28
C SER A 358 -7.24 -21.24 20.01
N ALA A 359 -6.16 -20.53 19.71
CA ALA A 359 -5.88 -19.25 20.33
C ALA A 359 -6.88 -18.19 19.84
N ASP A 360 -7.54 -17.51 20.78
CA ASP A 360 -8.21 -16.24 20.54
C ASP A 360 -7.12 -15.17 20.47
N TYR A 361 -7.15 -14.32 19.44
CA TYR A 361 -6.20 -13.21 19.35
C TYR A 361 -6.78 -11.93 19.93
N GLY A 362 -8.10 -11.81 20.00
CA GLY A 362 -8.78 -10.67 20.58
C GLY A 362 -9.70 -9.99 19.59
N LYS A 363 -10.03 -8.73 19.88
CA LYS A 363 -11.05 -7.96 19.17
C LYS A 363 -10.60 -6.54 18.93
N GLU A 364 -11.11 -5.95 17.87
CA GLU A 364 -10.86 -4.55 17.56
C GLU A 364 -12.14 -3.81 17.21
N PHE A 365 -12.20 -2.55 17.64
CA PHE A 365 -13.21 -1.60 17.23
C PHE A 365 -12.57 -0.41 16.52
N ASP A 366 -13.09 -0.11 15.35
CA ASP A 366 -12.66 0.94 14.45
C ASP A 366 -13.79 1.95 14.23
N LEU A 367 -13.45 3.24 14.20
CA LEU A 367 -14.38 4.33 13.91
C LEU A 367 -13.73 5.39 13.04
N SER A 368 -14.46 5.91 12.06
CA SER A 368 -14.01 7.02 11.23
C SER A 368 -15.13 8.02 10.93
N ALA A 369 -14.72 9.28 10.79
CA ALA A 369 -15.57 10.38 10.34
C ALA A 369 -14.80 11.24 9.35
N SER A 370 -15.30 11.37 8.12
CA SER A 370 -14.71 12.16 7.05
C SER A 370 -15.67 13.27 6.62
N MET A 371 -15.17 14.49 6.46
CA MET A 371 -15.99 15.64 6.07
C MET A 371 -15.22 16.57 5.12
N PRO A 372 -15.79 16.92 3.94
CA PRO A 372 -15.24 17.97 3.10
C PRO A 372 -15.44 19.35 3.75
N LEU A 373 -14.38 20.14 3.77
CA LEU A 373 -14.30 21.51 4.29
C LEU A 373 -14.15 22.51 3.13
N GLY A 374 -15.12 22.52 2.22
CA GLY A 374 -15.04 23.25 0.94
C GLY A 374 -14.68 22.32 -0.22
N GLU A 375 -14.18 22.89 -1.32
CA GLU A 375 -13.90 22.13 -2.55
C GLU A 375 -12.57 21.37 -2.49
N SER A 376 -11.58 21.93 -1.79
CA SER A 376 -10.19 21.45 -1.85
C SER A 376 -9.65 20.88 -0.54
N LEU A 377 -10.42 20.92 0.56
CA LEU A 377 -9.97 20.49 1.88
C LEU A 377 -10.89 19.41 2.42
N THR A 378 -10.32 18.36 3.02
CA THR A 378 -11.05 17.30 3.72
C THR A 378 -10.46 17.08 5.11
N ALA A 379 -11.30 17.00 6.12
CA ALA A 379 -10.93 16.55 7.46
C ALA A 379 -11.31 15.08 7.63
N LEU A 380 -10.45 14.31 8.27
CA LEU A 380 -10.66 12.91 8.62
C LEU A 380 -10.26 12.69 10.08
N PHE A 381 -11.17 12.15 10.86
CA PHE A 381 -10.88 11.55 12.15
C PHE A 381 -10.96 10.02 12.04
N LYS A 382 -10.00 9.31 12.65
CA LYS A 382 -10.08 7.86 12.85
C LYS A 382 -9.77 7.55 14.31
N PHE A 383 -10.34 6.47 14.82
CA PHE A 383 -10.07 5.88 16.13
C PHE A 383 -10.06 4.36 15.97
N ALA A 384 -9.18 3.68 16.69
CA ALA A 384 -9.07 2.23 16.69
C ALA A 384 -8.62 1.75 18.08
N THR A 385 -9.21 0.66 18.58
CA THR A 385 -8.79 0.04 19.85
C THR A 385 -8.82 -1.47 19.73
N TYR A 386 -7.68 -2.10 20.00
CA TYR A 386 -7.49 -3.54 20.01
C TYR A 386 -7.34 -4.02 21.46
N ALA A 387 -8.17 -4.99 21.82
CA ALA A 387 -8.12 -5.71 23.08
C ALA A 387 -7.60 -7.13 22.84
N SER A 388 -6.41 -7.42 23.36
CA SER A 388 -5.70 -8.69 23.21
C SER A 388 -6.32 -9.79 24.07
N ASP A 389 -6.31 -11.03 23.55
CA ASP A 389 -6.54 -12.24 24.35
C ASP A 389 -5.31 -13.17 24.31
N GLY A 390 -4.12 -12.56 24.45
CA GLY A 390 -2.85 -13.28 24.54
C GLY A 390 -2.00 -13.25 23.27
N TYR A 391 -2.43 -12.52 22.22
CA TYR A 391 -1.63 -12.24 21.03
C TYR A 391 -1.46 -10.73 20.80
N ALA A 392 -0.20 -10.31 20.63
CA ALA A 392 0.19 -8.90 20.56
C ALA A 392 -0.23 -8.07 21.79
N ALA A 393 0.23 -6.82 21.84
CA ALA A 393 -0.09 -5.89 22.92
C ALA A 393 -1.44 -5.20 22.65
N ASP A 394 -2.18 -4.91 23.72
CA ASP A 394 -3.28 -3.95 23.69
C ASP A 394 -2.82 -2.63 23.06
N THR A 395 -3.67 -2.03 22.24
CA THR A 395 -3.29 -0.84 21.48
C THR A 395 -4.49 0.06 21.21
N THR A 396 -4.36 1.34 21.54
CA THR A 396 -5.33 2.37 21.16
C THR A 396 -4.66 3.39 20.24
N LYS A 397 -5.34 3.74 19.14
CA LYS A 397 -4.88 4.74 18.19
C LYS A 397 -5.96 5.74 17.86
N TRP A 398 -5.55 6.98 17.59
CA TRP A 398 -6.43 7.93 16.93
C TRP A 398 -5.65 8.86 16.01
N TRP A 399 -6.37 9.38 15.02
CA TRP A 399 -5.84 10.23 13.98
C TRP A 399 -6.73 11.43 13.76
N LEU A 400 -6.09 12.58 13.50
CA LEU A 400 -6.74 13.74 12.91
C LEU A 400 -5.93 14.15 11.67
N THR A 401 -6.55 14.11 10.50
CA THR A 401 -5.90 14.39 9.23
C THR A 401 -6.65 15.49 8.48
N PHE A 402 -5.90 16.45 7.93
CA PHE A 402 -6.42 17.43 6.98
C PHE A 402 -5.69 17.26 5.66
N THR A 403 -6.42 17.02 4.58
CA THR A 403 -5.85 16.85 3.24
C THR A 403 -6.34 17.95 2.31
N TYR A 404 -5.40 18.71 1.77
CA TYR A 404 -5.62 19.68 0.70
C TYR A 404 -5.30 19.07 -0.66
N ARG A 405 -6.25 19.16 -1.60
CA ARG A 405 -6.07 18.84 -3.01
C ARG A 405 -6.76 19.92 -3.86
N PRO A 406 -6.05 20.60 -4.76
CA PRO A 406 -6.60 21.71 -5.56
C PRO A 406 -7.57 21.24 -6.64
#